data_AF-A0A820L5Y2-F1
#
_entry.id   AF-A0A820L5Y2-F1
#
_cell.length_a   1.000
_cell.length_b   1.000
_cell.length_c   1.000
_cell.angle_alpha   90.00
_cell.angle_beta   90.00
_cell.angle_gamma   90.00
#
_symmetry.space_group_name_H-M   'P 1'
#
loop_
_entity.id
_entity.type
_entity.pdbx_description
1 polymer ?
#
loop_
_entity_poly.entity_id
_entity_poly.type
_entity_poly.pdbx_seq_one_letter_code
_entity_poly.pdbx_strand_id
1 'polypeptide(L)'
;MSDSCIKQQPYLVQDRVTNLTLPDHTVCLLCRGILCEPVACQTCETAFCSSCIKSWEIGTSEPTRCPANCSKYIQGKCPRVVTSILSTLQTICRYKQNGYHHSKCQLVLLKCPECAVVYQRQDEGSHTETVCLRVRLHQLQDPRKQGEAVWDTVAMRRNSDRTLGETDLHLIHNFLTDYDKSVTWQLTHEQNITRILQPKLDIFFTQLGCNAVIDKARRINDLLTKYRKVLTIRRTHYKNIFKGLQPLLREAVLDIRDASYSGRH
;
A
#
# COMPACT_ATOMS: atom_id res chain seq x y z
N MET A 1 -16.56 2.85 21.70
CA MET A 1 -15.10 3.07 21.56
C MET A 1 -14.61 2.05 20.57
N SER A 2 -14.25 2.51 19.37
CA SER A 2 -14.29 1.72 18.14
C SER A 2 -13.00 0.94 17.87
N ASP A 3 -13.13 -0.39 17.78
CA ASP A 3 -12.14 -1.37 17.31
C ASP A 3 -11.82 -1.22 15.82
N SER A 4 -11.22 -0.10 15.43
CA SER A 4 -10.76 0.13 14.06
C SER A 4 -9.24 -0.01 13.97
N CYS A 5 -8.71 -1.23 14.19
CA CYS A 5 -7.30 -1.52 13.91
C CYS A 5 -7.06 -2.99 13.53
N ILE A 6 -7.86 -3.53 12.60
CA ILE A 6 -7.60 -4.83 11.96
C ILE A 6 -7.34 -4.60 10.47
N LYS A 7 -6.26 -3.88 10.15
CA LYS A 7 -5.70 -3.86 8.79
C LYS A 7 -4.38 -4.63 8.83
N GLN A 8 -4.39 -5.85 8.28
CA GLN A 8 -3.22 -6.65 7.87
C GLN A 8 -1.96 -6.46 8.73
N GLN A 9 -1.96 -7.03 9.94
CA GLN A 9 -0.87 -6.76 10.87
C GLN A 9 0.33 -7.67 10.61
N PRO A 10 1.53 -7.09 10.35
CA PRO A 10 2.78 -7.83 10.33
C PRO A 10 3.29 -8.16 11.75
N TYR A 11 2.54 -7.83 12.80
CA TYR A 11 2.98 -8.08 14.17
C TYR A 11 2.68 -9.51 14.64
N LEU A 12 3.54 -10.02 15.51
CA LEU A 12 3.30 -11.22 16.28
C LEU A 12 2.28 -10.90 17.37
N VAL A 13 1.10 -11.53 17.30
CA VAL A 13 0.11 -11.51 18.38
C VAL A 13 0.71 -12.22 19.59
N GLN A 14 0.63 -11.62 20.77
CA GLN A 14 1.19 -12.16 22.01
C GLN A 14 0.71 -13.59 22.30
N ASP A 15 -0.54 -13.89 21.98
CA ASP A 15 -1.18 -15.22 22.09
C ASP A 15 -0.49 -16.33 21.29
N ARG A 16 0.46 -15.98 20.41
CA ARG A 16 1.21 -16.93 19.60
C ARG A 16 2.58 -17.25 20.17
N VAL A 17 3.03 -16.64 21.26
CA VAL A 17 4.32 -16.97 21.88
C VAL A 17 4.14 -18.09 22.88
N THR A 18 4.88 -19.20 22.71
CA THR A 18 4.77 -20.37 23.60
C THR A 18 5.63 -20.25 24.85
N ASN A 19 6.67 -19.43 24.80
CA ASN A 19 7.64 -19.31 25.89
C ASN A 19 7.17 -18.19 26.81
N LEU A 20 6.30 -18.58 27.75
CA LEU A 20 5.56 -17.72 28.66
C LEU A 20 6.49 -17.05 29.69
N THR A 21 7.03 -15.90 29.31
CA THR A 21 7.13 -14.65 30.09
C THR A 21 7.94 -13.68 29.25
N LEU A 22 7.24 -12.79 28.56
CA LEU A 22 7.88 -11.74 27.78
C LEU A 22 8.25 -10.60 28.73
N PRO A 23 9.53 -10.18 28.78
CA PRO A 23 9.88 -8.98 29.50
C PRO A 23 9.17 -7.76 28.90
N ASP A 24 8.77 -6.80 29.72
CA ASP A 24 8.02 -5.61 29.28
C ASP A 24 8.72 -4.83 28.16
N HIS A 25 10.06 -4.83 28.16
CA HIS A 25 10.88 -4.18 27.13
C HIS A 25 10.84 -4.87 25.75
N THR A 26 10.14 -5.99 25.61
CA THR A 26 9.91 -6.67 24.32
C THR A 26 8.57 -6.28 23.67
N VAL A 27 7.78 -5.45 24.34
CA VAL A 27 6.47 -4.97 23.88
C VAL A 27 6.59 -3.52 23.42
N CYS A 28 6.04 -3.22 22.25
CA CYS A 28 5.99 -1.85 21.74
C CYS A 28 4.92 -1.04 22.47
N LEU A 29 5.28 0.13 23.01
CA LEU A 29 4.32 1.01 23.70
C LEU A 29 3.20 1.57 22.80
N LEU A 30 3.44 1.65 21.48
CA LEU A 30 2.48 2.21 20.52
C LEU A 30 1.40 1.20 20.11
N CYS A 31 1.79 -0.02 19.72
CA CYS A 31 0.83 -1.05 19.30
C CYS A 31 0.47 -2.05 20.39
N ARG A 32 1.15 -2.02 21.55
CA ARG A 32 1.04 -2.97 22.66
C ARG A 32 1.28 -4.44 22.26
N GLY A 33 1.92 -4.66 21.12
CA GLY A 33 2.31 -5.98 20.63
C GLY A 33 3.81 -6.22 20.74
N ILE A 34 4.23 -7.45 20.45
CA ILE A 34 5.65 -7.81 20.40
C ILE A 34 6.35 -6.96 19.35
N LEU A 35 7.54 -6.46 19.69
CA LEU A 35 8.34 -5.65 18.79
C LEU A 35 8.65 -6.37 17.47
N CYS A 36 8.39 -5.69 16.36
CA CYS A 36 8.69 -6.14 15.00
C CYS A 36 9.65 -5.13 14.35
N GLU A 37 10.80 -5.61 13.88
CA GLU A 37 11.89 -4.76 13.39
C GLU A 37 12.19 -3.61 14.37
N PRO A 38 12.60 -3.93 15.61
CA PRO A 38 12.67 -2.94 16.68
C PRO A 38 13.70 -1.86 16.39
N VAL A 39 13.32 -0.63 16.69
CA VAL A 39 14.21 0.54 16.80
C VAL A 39 14.04 1.13 18.19
N ALA A 40 15.05 1.82 18.73
CA ALA A 40 14.97 2.41 20.06
C ALA A 40 15.24 3.91 20.02
N CYS A 41 14.72 4.65 20.98
CA CYS A 41 15.17 6.02 21.22
C CYS A 41 16.59 6.00 21.77
N GLN A 42 17.52 6.78 21.20
CA GLN A 42 18.89 6.88 21.73
C GLN A 42 18.96 7.46 23.15
N THR A 43 17.92 8.19 23.60
CA THR A 43 17.91 8.89 24.89
C THR A 43 17.38 8.02 26.03
N CYS A 44 16.22 7.39 25.86
CA CYS A 44 15.59 6.58 26.91
C CYS A 44 15.65 5.07 26.65
N GLU A 45 16.27 4.65 25.55
CA GLU A 45 16.38 3.24 25.10
C GLU A 45 15.04 2.49 24.92
N THR A 46 13.91 3.18 25.05
CA THR A 46 12.59 2.60 24.84
C THR A 46 12.46 2.16 23.38
N ALA A 47 12.03 0.91 23.18
CA ALA A 47 11.93 0.29 21.88
C ALA A 47 10.52 0.38 21.28
N PHE A 48 10.46 0.52 19.96
CA PHE A 48 9.24 0.60 19.17
C PHE A 48 9.38 -0.24 17.90
N CYS A 49 8.27 -0.69 17.33
CA CYS A 49 8.29 -1.26 15.97
C CYS A 49 8.65 -0.16 14.96
N SER A 50 9.51 -0.45 13.97
CA SER A 50 9.91 0.53 12.95
C SER A 50 8.72 1.19 12.25
N SER A 51 7.68 0.42 11.94
CA SER A 51 6.46 0.94 11.31
C SER A 51 5.66 1.85 12.25
N CYS A 52 5.54 1.47 13.54
CA CYS A 52 4.74 2.21 14.50
C CYS A 52 5.31 3.58 14.79
N ILE A 53 6.64 3.68 14.98
CA ILE A 53 7.27 4.96 15.25
C ILE A 53 7.21 5.90 14.04
N LYS A 54 7.40 5.38 12.82
CA LYS A 54 7.24 6.18 11.58
C LYS A 54 5.82 6.73 11.43
N SER A 55 4.81 5.91 11.71
CA SER A 55 3.42 6.37 11.67
C SER A 55 3.14 7.42 12.75
N TRP A 56 3.75 7.28 13.93
CA TRP A 56 3.65 8.27 15.00
C TRP A 56 4.29 9.61 14.60
N GLU A 57 5.51 9.59 14.03
CA GLU A 57 6.21 10.79 13.54
C GLU A 57 5.39 11.54 12.48
N ILE A 58 4.71 10.82 11.58
CA ILE A 58 3.86 11.41 10.54
C ILE A 58 2.56 12.02 11.12
N GLY A 59 2.01 11.41 12.17
CA GLY A 59 0.68 11.72 12.70
C GLY A 59 0.64 12.80 13.79
N THR A 60 1.78 13.20 14.35
CA THR A 60 1.85 14.16 15.46
C THR A 60 2.22 15.57 14.97
N SER A 61 1.73 16.61 15.66
CA SER A 61 2.17 17.99 15.45
C SER A 61 3.60 18.25 15.96
N GLU A 62 4.12 17.36 16.82
CA GLU A 62 5.46 17.43 17.40
C GLU A 62 6.29 16.19 16.99
N PRO A 63 6.73 16.08 15.73
CA PRO A 63 7.38 14.87 15.18
C PRO A 63 8.72 14.55 15.85
N THR A 64 9.26 15.50 16.60
CA THR A 64 10.55 15.38 17.27
C THR A 64 10.44 14.83 18.68
N ARG A 65 9.27 14.74 19.32
CA ARG A 65 9.17 14.24 20.71
C ARG A 65 9.28 12.71 20.74
N CYS A 66 9.71 12.08 21.84
CA CYS A 66 9.62 10.63 21.94
C CYS A 66 8.26 10.21 22.51
N PRO A 67 7.61 9.13 22.03
CA PRO A 67 6.39 8.60 22.66
C PRO A 67 6.56 8.21 24.13
N ALA A 68 7.79 7.95 24.58
CA ALA A 68 8.14 7.71 25.98
C ALA A 68 8.46 9.01 26.76
N ASN A 69 8.00 10.16 26.28
CA ASN A 69 8.14 11.49 26.90
C ASN A 69 9.57 12.09 26.95
N CYS A 70 10.51 11.65 26.11
CA CYS A 70 11.76 12.41 25.92
C CYS A 70 11.49 13.72 25.14
N SER A 71 12.27 14.75 25.43
CA SER A 71 12.21 16.04 24.72
C SER A 71 12.51 15.92 23.23
N LYS A 72 13.38 14.99 22.84
CA LYS A 72 13.71 14.68 21.45
C LYS A 72 13.82 13.16 21.23
N TYR A 73 13.18 12.67 20.18
CA TYR A 73 13.36 11.34 19.64
C TYR A 73 14.52 11.36 18.64
N ILE A 74 15.51 10.51 18.90
CA ILE A 74 16.59 10.23 17.96
C ILE A 74 16.57 8.72 17.76
N GLN A 75 16.34 8.28 16.53
CA GLN A 75 16.29 6.86 16.21
C GLN A 75 17.68 6.22 16.39
N GLY A 76 17.74 5.19 17.22
CA GLY A 76 18.92 4.38 17.49
C GLY A 76 18.70 2.91 17.17
N LYS A 77 19.78 2.14 17.23
CA LYS A 77 19.69 0.68 17.20
C LYS A 77 19.04 0.20 18.50
N CYS A 78 18.17 -0.81 18.39
CA CYS A 78 17.60 -1.44 19.57
C CYS A 78 18.70 -2.14 20.40
N PRO A 79 18.66 -2.06 21.76
CA PRO A 79 19.62 -2.75 22.60
C PRO A 79 19.73 -4.24 22.28
N ARG A 80 20.97 -4.76 22.27
CA ARG A 80 21.27 -6.15 21.89
C ARG A 80 20.53 -7.19 22.74
N VAL A 81 20.27 -6.87 24.00
CA VAL A 81 19.49 -7.75 24.90
C VAL A 81 18.06 -7.96 24.37
N VAL A 82 17.40 -6.90 23.93
CA VAL A 82 16.03 -6.96 23.39
C VAL A 82 16.02 -7.77 22.11
N THR A 83 16.95 -7.52 21.18
CA THR A 83 17.01 -8.27 19.91
C THR A 83 17.37 -9.73 20.13
N SER A 84 18.21 -10.05 21.13
CA SER A 84 18.52 -11.42 21.53
C SER A 84 17.35 -12.14 22.19
N ILE A 85 16.48 -11.45 22.94
CA ILE A 85 15.27 -12.05 23.50
C ILE A 85 14.24 -12.29 22.38
N LEU A 86 14.05 -11.30 21.50
CA LEU A 86 13.12 -11.42 20.37
C LEU A 86 13.50 -12.57 19.42
N SER A 87 14.80 -12.85 19.26
CA SER A 87 15.26 -13.95 18.41
C SER A 87 15.08 -15.34 19.03
N THR A 88 14.93 -15.44 20.35
CA THR A 88 14.67 -16.71 21.05
C THR A 88 13.18 -17.01 21.23
N LEU A 89 12.30 -16.09 20.82
CA LEU A 89 10.85 -16.28 20.92
C LEU A 89 10.39 -17.43 20.04
N GLN A 90 9.84 -18.46 20.68
CA GLN A 90 9.13 -19.52 20.00
C GLN A 90 7.71 -19.06 19.72
N THR A 91 7.32 -19.10 18.46
CA THR A 91 5.98 -18.71 18.02
C THR A 91 5.23 -19.93 17.47
N ILE A 92 3.97 -20.07 17.86
CA ILE A 92 3.03 -20.97 17.22
C ILE A 92 2.69 -20.37 15.87
N CYS A 93 2.82 -21.16 14.80
CA CYS A 93 2.27 -20.78 13.51
C CYS A 93 0.76 -20.53 13.67
N ARG A 94 0.23 -19.48 13.05
CA ARG A 94 -1.20 -19.09 13.16
C ARG A 94 -2.16 -20.22 12.80
N TYR A 95 -1.66 -21.22 12.06
CA TYR A 95 -2.41 -22.37 11.56
C TYR A 95 -2.03 -23.69 12.26
N LYS A 96 -1.16 -23.63 13.28
CA LYS A 96 -0.60 -24.77 13.99
C LYS A 96 -1.36 -24.96 15.29
N GLN A 97 -2.45 -25.72 15.26
CA GLN A 97 -2.92 -26.34 16.48
C GLN A 97 -1.96 -27.46 16.95
N ASN A 98 -1.03 -27.97 16.12
CA ASN A 98 -0.16 -29.11 16.49
C ASN A 98 1.31 -28.98 16.03
N GLY A 99 2.23 -28.92 17.01
CA GLY A 99 3.68 -29.26 17.08
C GLY A 99 4.62 -29.23 15.84
N TYR A 100 4.22 -29.78 14.69
CA TYR A 100 5.13 -30.13 13.57
C TYR A 100 4.80 -29.44 12.24
N HIS A 101 4.10 -28.29 12.30
CA HIS A 101 3.46 -27.75 11.10
C HIS A 101 4.39 -27.02 10.12
N HIS A 102 5.53 -26.43 10.50
CA HIS A 102 6.23 -25.47 9.60
C HIS A 102 6.67 -26.07 8.25
N SER A 103 7.28 -27.26 8.25
CA SER A 103 7.71 -27.94 7.01
C SER A 103 6.54 -28.51 6.19
N LYS A 104 5.39 -28.74 6.82
CA LYS A 104 4.16 -29.26 6.18
C LYS A 104 3.03 -28.23 6.13
N CYS A 105 3.34 -26.96 6.36
CA CYS A 105 2.32 -25.92 6.52
C CYS A 105 1.73 -25.64 5.14
N GLN A 106 0.51 -26.10 4.91
CA GLN A 106 -0.20 -25.89 3.66
C GLN A 106 -0.47 -24.40 3.38
N LEU A 107 -0.47 -23.57 4.42
CA LEU A 107 -0.72 -22.13 4.32
C LEU A 107 0.57 -21.29 4.34
N VAL A 108 1.75 -21.92 4.30
CA VAL A 108 3.01 -21.18 4.17
C VAL A 108 3.10 -20.57 2.78
N LEU A 109 3.54 -19.33 2.71
CA LEU A 109 3.81 -18.66 1.45
C LEU A 109 5.15 -19.14 0.90
N LEU A 110 5.10 -19.76 -0.27
CA LEU A 110 6.26 -20.15 -1.08
C LEU A 110 6.46 -19.13 -2.19
N LYS A 111 7.70 -18.95 -2.62
CA LYS A 111 8.06 -18.10 -3.76
C LYS A 111 8.60 -18.99 -4.88
N CYS A 112 7.98 -18.94 -6.05
CA CYS A 112 8.46 -19.67 -7.23
C CYS A 112 9.87 -19.14 -7.60
N PRO A 113 10.89 -20.00 -7.78
CA PRO A 113 12.23 -19.56 -8.15
C PRO A 113 12.28 -18.97 -9.56
N GLU A 114 11.42 -19.43 -10.47
CA GLU A 114 11.44 -19.03 -11.89
C GLU A 114 10.68 -17.73 -12.17
N CYS A 115 9.47 -17.58 -11.61
CA CYS A 115 8.61 -16.42 -11.90
C CYS A 115 8.40 -15.47 -10.71
N ALA A 116 9.00 -15.77 -9.55
CA ALA A 116 8.93 -15.00 -8.32
C ALA A 116 7.51 -14.80 -7.74
N VAL A 117 6.49 -15.49 -8.26
CA VAL A 117 5.12 -15.46 -7.72
C VAL A 117 5.10 -16.09 -6.34
N VAL A 118 4.35 -15.46 -5.43
CA VAL A 118 4.12 -15.96 -4.08
C VAL A 118 2.77 -16.67 -4.04
N TYR A 119 2.74 -17.92 -3.57
CA TYR A 119 1.54 -18.76 -3.46
C TYR A 119 1.57 -19.57 -2.15
N GLN A 120 0.44 -20.12 -1.72
CA GLN A 120 0.40 -20.99 -0.54
C GLN A 120 0.82 -22.41 -0.92
N ARG A 121 1.48 -23.15 -0.04
CA ARG A 121 1.91 -24.54 -0.32
C ARG A 121 0.76 -25.46 -0.77
N GLN A 122 -0.46 -25.30 -0.25
CA GLN A 122 -1.62 -26.06 -0.75
C GLN A 122 -1.91 -25.83 -2.24
N ASP A 123 -1.53 -24.66 -2.76
CA ASP A 123 -1.68 -24.28 -4.16
C ASP A 123 -0.45 -24.67 -5.00
N GLU A 124 0.54 -25.39 -4.43
CA GLU A 124 1.76 -25.76 -5.14
C GLU A 124 1.47 -26.59 -6.39
N GLY A 125 0.50 -27.52 -6.33
CA GLY A 125 0.04 -28.27 -7.51
C GLY A 125 -0.70 -27.41 -8.55
N SER A 126 -1.29 -26.29 -8.13
CA SER A 126 -1.97 -25.35 -9.02
C SER A 126 -0.99 -24.44 -9.76
N HIS A 127 0.25 -24.30 -9.26
CA HIS A 127 1.33 -23.56 -9.92
C HIS A 127 2.16 -24.49 -10.83
N THR A 128 1.51 -25.07 -11.84
CA THR A 128 2.18 -25.92 -12.82
C THR A 128 3.21 -25.15 -13.65
N GLU A 129 4.11 -25.86 -14.33
CA GLU A 129 5.09 -25.28 -15.25
C GLU A 129 4.43 -24.36 -16.30
N THR A 130 3.29 -24.77 -16.86
CA THR A 130 2.52 -23.97 -17.82
C THR A 130 2.02 -22.66 -17.20
N VAL A 131 1.56 -22.69 -15.95
CA VAL A 131 1.13 -21.48 -15.23
C VAL A 131 2.32 -20.58 -14.93
N CYS A 132 3.44 -21.14 -14.48
CA CYS A 132 4.69 -20.42 -14.25
C CYS A 132 5.17 -19.70 -15.53
N LEU A 133 5.26 -20.43 -16.65
CA LEU A 133 5.66 -19.88 -17.94
C LEU A 133 4.70 -18.80 -18.44
N ARG A 134 3.39 -18.97 -18.27
CA ARG A 134 2.40 -17.94 -18.63
C ARG A 134 2.59 -16.67 -17.82
N VAL A 135 2.85 -16.79 -16.51
CA VAL A 135 3.16 -15.63 -15.68
C VAL A 135 4.48 -14.98 -16.11
N ARG A 136 5.51 -15.77 -16.42
CA ARG A 136 6.80 -15.25 -16.89
C ARG A 136 6.66 -14.52 -18.23
N LEU A 137 5.92 -15.08 -19.19
CA LEU A 137 5.59 -14.43 -20.45
C LEU A 137 4.81 -13.14 -20.23
N HIS A 138 3.81 -13.13 -19.35
CA HIS A 138 3.10 -11.91 -19.00
C HIS A 138 4.02 -10.88 -18.33
N GLN A 139 4.96 -11.29 -17.49
CA GLN A 139 5.92 -10.38 -16.87
C GLN A 139 6.91 -9.80 -17.88
N LEU A 140 7.31 -10.59 -18.89
CA LEU A 140 8.13 -10.13 -20.00
C LEU A 140 7.35 -9.22 -20.94
N GLN A 141 6.07 -9.49 -21.16
CA GLN A 141 5.19 -8.68 -22.00
C GLN A 141 4.66 -7.44 -21.29
N ASP A 142 4.65 -7.39 -19.93
CA ASP A 142 4.29 -6.18 -19.18
C ASP A 142 5.37 -5.14 -19.45
N PRO A 143 5.07 -4.14 -20.29
CA PRO A 143 6.09 -3.27 -20.80
C PRO A 143 6.64 -2.40 -19.65
N ARG A 144 5.91 -2.27 -18.52
CA ARG A 144 6.41 -1.65 -17.28
C ARG A 144 7.66 -2.31 -16.69
N LYS A 145 7.89 -3.61 -16.90
CA LYS A 145 9.11 -4.32 -16.46
C LYS A 145 10.25 -4.29 -17.48
N GLN A 146 9.94 -4.23 -18.78
CA GLN A 146 10.94 -3.87 -19.80
C GLN A 146 11.35 -2.38 -19.71
N GLY A 147 10.66 -1.66 -18.83
CA GLY A 147 10.64 -0.23 -18.72
C GLY A 147 11.69 0.45 -17.85
N GLU A 148 12.38 -0.29 -16.99
CA GLU A 148 13.52 0.27 -16.26
C GLU A 148 14.77 0.42 -17.15
N ALA A 149 14.73 -0.08 -18.39
CA ALA A 149 15.80 0.14 -19.38
C ALA A 149 15.33 0.67 -20.76
N VAL A 150 14.04 0.57 -21.13
CA VAL A 150 13.59 0.85 -22.53
C VAL A 150 12.44 1.88 -22.67
N TRP A 151 11.73 2.28 -21.61
CA TRP A 151 10.74 3.37 -21.76
C TRP A 151 11.34 4.75 -21.98
N ASP A 152 12.64 4.92 -21.72
CA ASP A 152 13.32 6.20 -21.95
C ASP A 152 13.44 6.57 -23.43
N THR A 153 13.17 5.66 -24.39
CA THR A 153 13.50 5.94 -25.79
C THR A 153 12.32 6.05 -26.76
N VAL A 154 11.12 5.53 -26.43
CA VAL A 154 10.01 5.51 -27.41
C VAL A 154 8.77 6.33 -26.98
N ALA A 155 8.50 6.51 -25.68
CA ALA A 155 7.49 7.48 -25.22
C ALA A 155 8.04 8.92 -25.09
N MET A 156 9.37 9.07 -25.06
CA MET A 156 10.08 10.35 -24.93
C MET A 156 10.14 11.20 -26.20
N ARG A 157 9.70 10.71 -27.37
CA ARG A 157 9.76 11.50 -28.62
C ARG A 157 8.49 12.29 -28.96
N ARG A 158 7.42 12.21 -28.15
CA ARG A 158 6.24 13.09 -28.31
C ARG A 158 5.67 13.71 -27.02
N ASN A 159 6.21 13.41 -25.83
CA ASN A 159 5.61 13.84 -24.55
C ASN A 159 6.59 14.36 -23.49
N SER A 160 7.86 14.61 -23.84
CA SER A 160 8.91 15.00 -22.87
C SER A 160 8.67 16.36 -22.17
N ASP A 161 7.77 17.21 -22.66
CA ASP A 161 7.52 18.54 -22.07
C ASP A 161 6.20 18.66 -21.29
N ARG A 162 5.39 17.59 -21.19
CA ARG A 162 4.11 17.66 -20.49
C ARG A 162 4.28 17.33 -19.01
N THR A 163 4.57 18.36 -18.22
CA THR A 163 4.60 18.25 -16.76
C THR A 163 3.33 18.82 -16.14
N LEU A 164 2.76 18.11 -15.16
CA LEU A 164 1.69 18.66 -14.33
C LEU A 164 2.29 19.68 -13.37
N GLY A 165 1.63 20.83 -13.23
CA GLY A 165 1.99 21.81 -12.22
C GLY A 165 1.82 21.24 -10.80
N GLU A 166 2.52 21.84 -9.83
CA GLU A 166 2.48 21.42 -8.43
C GLU A 166 1.05 21.46 -7.86
N THR A 167 0.25 22.45 -8.26
CA THR A 167 -1.16 22.57 -7.87
C THR A 167 -1.99 21.38 -8.35
N ASP A 168 -1.79 20.92 -9.59
CA ASP A 168 -2.52 19.77 -10.15
C ASP A 168 -2.12 18.47 -9.43
N LEU A 169 -0.83 18.31 -9.12
CA LEU A 169 -0.33 17.17 -8.35
C LEU A 169 -0.93 17.14 -6.93
N HIS A 170 -1.03 18.31 -6.29
CA HIS A 170 -1.64 18.44 -4.97
C HIS A 170 -3.14 18.11 -4.99
N LEU A 171 -3.88 18.58 -6.00
CA LEU A 171 -5.29 18.22 -6.20
C LEU A 171 -5.49 16.72 -6.37
N ILE A 172 -4.68 16.06 -7.21
CA ILE A 172 -4.74 14.60 -7.40
C ILE A 172 -4.45 13.88 -6.08
N HIS A 173 -3.43 14.32 -5.33
CA HIS A 173 -3.08 13.70 -4.05
C HIS A 173 -4.20 13.82 -3.02
N ASN A 174 -4.79 15.01 -2.88
CA ASN A 174 -5.89 15.25 -1.95
C ASN A 174 -7.12 14.42 -2.32
N PHE A 175 -7.45 14.35 -3.60
CA PHE A 175 -8.52 13.49 -4.11
C PHE A 175 -8.31 12.02 -3.74
N LEU A 176 -7.12 11.47 -4.01
CA LEU A 176 -6.82 10.06 -3.72
C LEU A 176 -6.86 9.75 -2.23
N THR A 177 -6.35 10.68 -1.41
CA THR A 177 -6.36 10.56 0.06
C THR A 177 -7.80 10.57 0.59
N ASP A 178 -8.63 11.48 0.10
CA ASP A 178 -10.04 11.59 0.47
C ASP A 178 -10.85 10.36 0.02
N TYR A 179 -10.60 9.85 -1.19
CA TYR A 179 -11.22 8.61 -1.67
C TYR A 179 -10.80 7.41 -0.81
N ASP A 180 -9.51 7.22 -0.53
CA ASP A 180 -9.02 6.09 0.29
C ASP A 180 -9.63 6.08 1.70
N LYS A 181 -9.84 7.27 2.31
CA LYS A 181 -10.54 7.42 3.59
C LYS A 181 -12.02 7.06 3.51
N SER A 182 -12.65 7.30 2.36
CA SER A 182 -14.10 7.12 2.18
C SER A 182 -14.49 5.69 1.81
N VAL A 183 -13.58 4.92 1.22
CA VAL A 183 -13.91 3.55 0.81
C VAL A 183 -14.08 2.63 2.02
N THR A 184 -15.16 1.85 1.98
CA THR A 184 -15.50 0.84 2.97
C THR A 184 -15.45 -0.57 2.37
N TRP A 185 -15.06 -1.54 3.20
CA TRP A 185 -15.13 -2.97 2.89
C TRP A 185 -16.56 -3.54 2.91
N GLN A 186 -17.51 -2.76 3.44
CA GLN A 186 -18.92 -3.13 3.45
C GLN A 186 -19.58 -3.01 2.07
N LEU A 187 -18.90 -2.36 1.11
CA LEU A 187 -19.37 -2.20 -0.25
C LEU A 187 -18.51 -3.04 -1.20
N THR A 188 -19.13 -3.56 -2.25
CA THR A 188 -18.39 -4.17 -3.36
C THR A 188 -17.52 -3.12 -4.07
N HIS A 189 -16.55 -3.56 -4.88
CA HIS A 189 -15.76 -2.62 -5.68
C HIS A 189 -16.62 -1.75 -6.59
N GLU A 190 -17.65 -2.34 -7.22
CA GLU A 190 -18.55 -1.58 -8.08
C GLU A 190 -19.38 -0.58 -7.27
N GLN A 191 -19.86 -0.95 -6.09
CA GLN A 191 -20.58 -0.02 -5.21
C GLN A 191 -19.69 1.13 -4.72
N ASN A 192 -18.42 0.87 -4.41
CA ASN A 192 -17.45 1.92 -4.08
C ASN A 192 -17.22 2.87 -5.27
N ILE A 193 -17.16 2.32 -6.49
CA ILE A 193 -17.05 3.15 -7.70
C ILE A 193 -18.29 4.05 -7.86
N THR A 194 -19.49 3.47 -7.88
CA THR A 194 -20.69 4.21 -8.22
C THR A 194 -21.15 5.15 -7.11
N ARG A 195 -21.02 4.74 -5.83
CA ARG A 195 -21.54 5.50 -4.69
C ARG A 195 -20.53 6.50 -4.10
N ILE A 196 -19.23 6.28 -4.29
CA ILE A 196 -18.19 7.09 -3.64
C ILE A 196 -17.28 7.75 -4.66
N LEU A 197 -16.69 6.97 -5.57
CA LEU A 197 -15.72 7.51 -6.52
C LEU A 197 -16.36 8.48 -7.51
N GLN A 198 -17.48 8.09 -8.13
CA GLN A 198 -18.14 8.88 -9.17
C GLN A 198 -18.60 10.27 -8.67
N PRO A 199 -19.27 10.42 -7.51
CA PRO A 199 -19.59 11.75 -6.98
C PRO A 199 -18.36 12.60 -6.69
N LYS A 200 -17.28 12.00 -6.16
CA LYS A 200 -16.03 12.73 -5.90
C LYS A 200 -15.36 13.18 -7.19
N LEU A 201 -15.39 12.35 -8.23
CA LEU A 201 -14.87 12.72 -9.56
C LEU A 201 -15.64 13.91 -10.13
N ASP A 202 -16.96 13.97 -9.94
CA ASP A 202 -17.74 15.13 -10.40
C ASP A 202 -17.28 16.44 -9.77
N ILE A 203 -17.03 16.44 -8.45
CA ILE A 203 -16.48 17.58 -7.71
C ILE A 203 -15.07 17.90 -8.21
N PHE A 204 -14.21 16.90 -8.34
CA PHE A 204 -12.82 17.05 -8.78
C PHE A 204 -12.72 17.66 -10.18
N PHE A 205 -13.51 17.18 -11.15
CA PHE A 205 -13.51 17.73 -12.51
C PHE A 205 -14.07 19.15 -12.56
N THR A 206 -15.03 19.46 -11.69
CA THR A 206 -15.54 20.83 -11.53
C THR A 206 -14.44 21.77 -11.00
N GLN A 207 -13.64 21.33 -10.02
CA GLN A 207 -12.49 22.09 -9.50
C GLN A 207 -11.40 22.33 -10.55
N LEU A 208 -11.26 21.44 -11.53
CA LEU A 208 -10.31 21.60 -12.64
C LEU A 208 -10.78 22.58 -13.71
N GLY A 209 -12.01 23.10 -13.62
CA GLY A 209 -12.62 24.00 -14.60
C GLY A 209 -13.34 23.28 -15.76
N CYS A 210 -13.62 21.98 -15.64
CA CYS A 210 -14.38 21.23 -16.62
C CYS A 210 -15.89 21.49 -16.44
N ASN A 211 -16.36 22.66 -16.88
CA ASN A 211 -17.72 23.15 -16.62
C ASN A 211 -18.76 22.65 -17.64
N ALA A 212 -18.33 22.24 -18.84
CA ALA A 212 -19.25 21.72 -19.84
C ALA A 212 -19.81 20.36 -19.40
N VAL A 213 -21.11 20.33 -19.05
CA VAL A 213 -21.79 19.15 -18.46
C VAL A 213 -21.57 17.88 -19.28
N ILE A 214 -21.68 17.97 -20.61
CA ILE A 214 -21.53 16.81 -21.52
C ILE A 214 -20.08 16.31 -21.56
N ASP A 215 -19.09 17.21 -21.62
CA ASP A 215 -17.68 16.80 -21.67
C ASP A 215 -17.23 16.22 -20.32
N LYS A 216 -17.68 16.81 -19.20
CA LYS A 216 -17.41 16.30 -17.86
C LYS A 216 -17.94 14.87 -17.68
N ALA A 217 -19.22 14.64 -17.98
CA ALA A 217 -19.83 13.32 -17.84
C ALA A 217 -19.13 12.26 -18.71
N ARG A 218 -18.77 12.61 -19.94
CA ARG A 218 -18.02 11.74 -20.86
C ARG A 218 -16.66 11.36 -20.27
N ARG A 219 -15.87 12.33 -19.81
CA ARG A 219 -14.54 12.09 -19.25
C ARG A 219 -14.58 11.25 -17.97
N ILE A 220 -15.56 11.49 -17.10
CA ILE A 220 -15.77 10.67 -15.89
C ILE A 220 -16.06 9.22 -16.29
N ASN A 221 -16.98 8.99 -17.22
CA ASN A 221 -17.33 7.63 -17.68
C ASN A 221 -16.13 6.91 -18.32
N ASP A 222 -15.32 7.62 -19.10
CA ASP A 222 -14.12 7.07 -19.71
C ASP A 222 -13.08 6.66 -18.65
N LEU A 223 -12.83 7.54 -17.67
CA LEU A 223 -11.93 7.26 -16.55
C LEU A 223 -12.42 6.07 -15.72
N LEU A 224 -13.72 6.02 -15.39
CA LEU A 224 -14.31 4.91 -14.64
C LEU A 224 -14.23 3.59 -15.42
N THR A 225 -14.42 3.63 -16.73
CA THR A 225 -14.27 2.45 -17.60
C THR A 225 -12.84 1.94 -17.61
N LYS A 226 -11.85 2.83 -17.76
CA LYS A 226 -10.42 2.48 -17.65
C LYS A 226 -10.12 1.91 -16.25
N TYR A 227 -10.66 2.51 -15.20
CA TYR A 227 -10.40 2.09 -13.82
C TYR A 227 -10.98 0.70 -13.51
N ARG A 228 -12.20 0.39 -13.96
CA ARG A 228 -12.79 -0.95 -13.82
C ARG A 228 -11.89 -2.04 -14.43
N LYS A 229 -11.27 -1.78 -15.58
CA LYS A 229 -10.30 -2.70 -16.21
C LYS A 229 -9.04 -2.90 -15.37
N VAL A 230 -8.63 -1.91 -14.57
CA VAL A 230 -7.48 -2.04 -13.65
C VAL A 230 -7.84 -2.87 -12.42
N LEU A 231 -9.09 -2.75 -11.93
CA LEU A 231 -9.56 -3.49 -10.76
C LEU A 231 -9.60 -5.00 -10.97
N THR A 232 -9.91 -5.48 -12.17
CA THR A 232 -9.96 -6.91 -12.48
C THR A 232 -8.59 -7.60 -12.35
N ILE A 233 -7.49 -6.84 -12.43
CA ILE A 233 -6.12 -7.37 -12.44
C ILE A 233 -5.52 -7.43 -11.02
N ARG A 234 -6.06 -6.68 -10.04
CA ARG A 234 -5.32 -6.38 -8.80
C ARG A 234 -6.10 -6.70 -7.52
N ARG A 235 -5.43 -7.43 -6.62
CA ARG A 235 -6.01 -8.07 -5.44
C ARG A 235 -6.19 -7.18 -4.19
N THR A 236 -5.63 -5.96 -4.13
CA THR A 236 -5.72 -5.14 -2.91
C THR A 236 -6.15 -3.70 -3.17
N HIS A 237 -7.02 -3.20 -2.29
CA HIS A 237 -7.67 -1.90 -2.40
C HIS A 237 -6.68 -0.71 -2.50
N TYR A 238 -5.69 -0.66 -1.61
CA TYR A 238 -4.65 0.38 -1.64
C TYR A 238 -3.85 0.40 -2.96
N LYS A 239 -3.50 -0.78 -3.49
CA LYS A 239 -2.80 -0.90 -4.78
C LYS A 239 -3.69 -0.53 -5.95
N ASN A 240 -5.00 -0.64 -5.79
CA ASN A 240 -5.97 -0.26 -6.81
C ASN A 240 -6.11 1.27 -6.87
N ILE A 241 -6.15 1.94 -5.72
CA ILE A 241 -6.21 3.40 -5.65
C ILE A 241 -4.91 4.03 -6.15
N PHE A 242 -3.82 3.92 -5.40
CA PHE A 242 -2.62 4.71 -5.70
C PHE A 242 -1.90 4.25 -6.95
N LYS A 243 -1.78 2.94 -7.17
CA LYS A 243 -1.07 2.44 -8.35
C LYS A 243 -1.97 2.24 -9.57
N GLY A 244 -3.28 2.46 -9.46
CA GLY A 244 -4.25 2.20 -10.53
C GLY A 244 -5.03 3.45 -10.95
N LEU A 245 -5.59 4.16 -9.99
CA LEU A 245 -6.38 5.37 -10.23
C LEU A 245 -5.50 6.61 -10.46
N GLN A 246 -4.38 6.74 -9.73
CA GLN A 246 -3.50 7.92 -9.85
C GLN A 246 -3.00 8.19 -11.28
N PRO A 247 -2.50 7.19 -12.05
CA PRO A 247 -2.06 7.44 -13.42
C PRO A 247 -3.20 7.91 -14.33
N LEU A 248 -4.41 7.35 -14.16
CA LEU A 248 -5.59 7.72 -14.94
C LEU A 248 -6.05 9.16 -14.65
N LEU A 249 -5.96 9.59 -13.39
CA LEU A 249 -6.24 10.98 -13.01
C LEU A 249 -5.21 11.93 -13.61
N ARG A 250 -3.92 11.58 -13.62
CA ARG A 250 -2.88 12.41 -14.23
C ARG A 250 -3.12 12.61 -15.73
N GLU A 251 -3.43 11.53 -16.45
CA GLU A 251 -3.80 11.57 -17.87
C GLU A 251 -5.01 12.48 -18.10
N ALA A 252 -6.08 12.29 -17.32
CA ALA A 252 -7.29 13.09 -17.45
C ALA A 252 -7.07 14.58 -17.17
N VAL A 253 -6.22 14.94 -16.20
CA VAL A 253 -5.89 16.34 -15.91
C VAL A 253 -5.14 16.97 -17.07
N LEU A 254 -4.15 16.27 -17.65
CA LEU A 254 -3.42 16.75 -18.82
C LEU A 254 -4.37 17.00 -19.99
N ASP A 255 -5.28 16.07 -20.28
CA ASP A 255 -6.26 16.21 -21.37
C ASP A 255 -7.22 17.40 -21.17
N ILE A 256 -7.55 17.74 -19.91
CA ILE A 256 -8.39 18.91 -19.59
C ILE A 256 -7.59 20.20 -19.81
N ARG A 257 -6.33 20.24 -19.39
CA ARG A 257 -5.46 21.41 -19.56
C ARG A 257 -5.23 21.69 -21.05
N ASP A 258 -4.92 20.66 -21.83
CA ASP A 258 -4.72 20.78 -23.28
C ASP A 258 -5.97 21.30 -24.01
N ALA A 259 -7.15 20.80 -23.64
CA ALA A 259 -8.42 21.28 -24.19
C ALA A 259 -8.68 22.75 -23.82
N SER A 260 -8.29 23.16 -22.60
CA SER A 260 -8.45 24.53 -22.11
C SER A 260 -7.51 25.53 -22.81
N TYR A 261 -6.36 25.07 -23.29
CA TYR A 261 -5.44 25.87 -24.10
C TYR A 261 -5.91 25.99 -25.56
N SER A 262 -6.44 24.91 -26.13
CA SER A 262 -6.86 24.86 -27.54
C SER A 262 -8.10 25.71 -27.83
N GLY A 263 -8.95 25.96 -26.83
CA GLY A 263 -10.18 26.75 -26.96
C GLY A 263 -10.03 28.28 -26.81
N ARG A 264 -8.81 28.82 -26.81
CA ARG A 264 -8.54 30.27 -26.69
C ARG A 264 -8.18 30.95 -28.03
N HIS A 265 -8.48 30.32 -29.16
CA HIS A 265 -8.32 30.91 -30.49
C HIS A 265 -9.67 31.15 -31.16
#